data_AF-A0A959P2A5-F1
#
_entry.id   AF-A0A959P2A5-F1
#
_cell.length_a   1.000
_cell.length_b   1.000
_cell.length_c   1.000
_cell.angle_alpha   90.00
_cell.angle_beta   90.00
_cell.angle_gamma   90.00
#
_symmetry.space_group_name_H-M   'P 1'
#
loop_
_entity.id
_entity.type
_entity.pdbx_description
1 polymer ?
#
loop_
_entity_poly.entity_id
_entity_poly.type
_entity_poly.pdbx_seq_one_letter_code
_entity_poly.pdbx_strand_id
1 'polypeptide(L)'
;TTGRGIGPCYIDKYARRGIRIADLLNKDDLKIKIRKNLAEKNNILEKIYDHAKLDVDEIIDECLAFDAKIDKYITDTAEYLNDAISKNKSVLLEGAQGALLDVDHGTYPYVTSSNPTSGGACTGTGIPPTKINNVIGIVKAYTTRVGLGPFPTELFDEDGQKLGKIGAEFGATTGRARRCGWFDAFLVNYSRKINGIDRAVITKLDVLGHFDEIKVCIGYEINGKRLKYFPTSSAELNSVVPIYQSFKGWNSEISEITKYDDLPTEAKEYLTFISSACGFEIKYISVGPKRSQTIEL
;
A
#
# COMPACT_ATOMS: atom_id res chain seq x y z
N THR A 1 -9.62 4.98 -8.72
CA THR A 1 -9.00 3.68 -9.04
C THR A 1 -7.81 3.91 -9.97
N THR A 2 -7.02 2.87 -10.28
CA THR A 2 -5.89 2.98 -11.24
C THR A 2 -6.31 2.78 -12.70
N GLY A 3 -7.58 2.46 -12.98
CA GLY A 3 -8.06 2.16 -14.33
C GLY A 3 -7.59 0.82 -14.91
N ARG A 4 -6.91 -0.03 -14.12
CA ARG A 4 -6.32 -1.31 -14.58
C ARG A 4 -7.21 -2.55 -14.39
N GLY A 5 -8.52 -2.37 -14.21
CA GLY A 5 -9.45 -3.51 -14.06
C GLY A 5 -9.34 -4.32 -12.75
N ILE A 6 -8.58 -3.85 -11.75
CA ILE A 6 -8.38 -4.58 -10.47
C ILE A 6 -9.71 -4.90 -9.77
N GLY A 7 -10.58 -3.89 -9.58
CA GLY A 7 -11.87 -4.09 -8.93
C GLY A 7 -12.77 -5.10 -9.64
N PRO A 8 -13.08 -4.90 -10.94
CA PRO A 8 -13.84 -5.88 -11.73
C PRO A 8 -13.28 -7.30 -11.69
N CYS A 9 -11.95 -7.47 -11.74
CA CYS A 9 -11.30 -8.77 -11.62
C CYS A 9 -11.60 -9.46 -10.28
N TYR A 10 -11.45 -8.74 -9.16
CA TYR A 10 -11.77 -9.28 -7.83
C TYR A 10 -13.28 -9.56 -7.67
N ILE A 11 -14.15 -8.72 -8.24
CA ILE A 11 -15.60 -8.99 -8.26
C ILE A 11 -15.89 -10.35 -8.92
N ASP A 12 -15.28 -10.63 -10.07
CA ASP A 12 -15.49 -11.90 -10.77
C ASP A 12 -14.89 -13.10 -10.03
N LYS A 13 -13.77 -12.92 -9.31
CA LYS A 13 -13.23 -13.91 -8.36
C LYS A 13 -14.26 -14.25 -7.28
N TYR A 14 -14.78 -13.25 -6.56
CA TYR A 14 -15.74 -13.47 -5.46
C TYR A 14 -17.11 -13.93 -5.95
N ALA A 15 -17.52 -13.54 -7.17
CA ALA A 15 -18.70 -14.06 -7.84
C ALA A 15 -18.51 -15.50 -8.36
N ARG A 16 -17.31 -16.07 -8.24
CA ARG A 16 -16.95 -17.44 -8.68
C ARG A 16 -17.15 -17.66 -10.19
N ARG A 17 -16.94 -16.61 -10.98
CA ARG A 17 -16.98 -16.65 -12.45
C ARG A 17 -15.69 -16.19 -13.10
N GLY A 18 -14.71 -15.75 -12.30
CA GLY A 18 -13.40 -15.34 -12.79
C GLY A 18 -12.66 -16.48 -13.50
N ILE A 19 -11.83 -16.09 -14.46
CA ILE A 19 -10.88 -16.97 -15.14
C ILE A 19 -9.57 -16.93 -14.36
N ARG A 20 -8.95 -18.08 -14.12
CA ARG A 20 -7.69 -18.25 -13.39
C ARG A 20 -6.59 -18.76 -14.32
N ILE A 21 -5.33 -18.63 -13.90
CA ILE A 21 -4.18 -19.17 -14.66
C ILE A 21 -4.34 -20.66 -14.96
N ALA A 22 -4.89 -21.45 -14.03
CA ALA A 22 -5.14 -22.87 -14.25
C ALA A 22 -6.13 -23.16 -15.40
N ASP A 23 -6.98 -22.21 -15.78
CA ASP A 23 -7.89 -22.38 -16.92
C ASP A 23 -7.14 -22.35 -18.26
N LEU A 24 -5.94 -21.77 -18.31
CA LEU A 24 -5.08 -21.80 -19.51
C LEU A 24 -4.62 -23.22 -19.86
N LEU A 25 -4.57 -24.13 -18.86
CA LEU A 25 -4.18 -25.53 -19.04
C LEU A 25 -5.20 -26.34 -19.88
N ASN A 26 -6.45 -25.88 -19.97
CA ASN A 26 -7.46 -26.44 -20.86
C ASN A 26 -8.05 -25.35 -21.76
N LYS A 27 -7.51 -25.24 -22.97
CA LYS A 27 -7.85 -24.19 -23.95
C LYS A 27 -9.32 -24.23 -24.39
N ASP A 28 -9.94 -25.40 -24.43
CA ASP A 28 -11.34 -25.51 -24.83
C ASP A 28 -12.28 -25.03 -23.71
N ASP A 29 -11.99 -25.40 -22.46
CA ASP A 29 -12.72 -24.89 -21.29
C ASP A 29 -12.54 -23.38 -21.13
N LEU A 30 -11.33 -22.87 -21.37
CA LEU A 30 -11.04 -21.43 -21.35
C LEU A 30 -11.94 -20.67 -22.32
N LYS A 31 -12.01 -21.13 -23.59
CA LYS A 31 -12.86 -20.52 -24.62
C LYS A 31 -14.32 -20.51 -24.19
N ILE A 32 -14.84 -21.61 -23.65
CA ILE A 32 -16.22 -21.70 -23.15
C ILE A 32 -16.46 -20.65 -22.04
N LYS A 33 -15.55 -20.54 -21.08
CA LYS A 33 -15.63 -19.58 -19.98
C LYS A 33 -15.58 -18.13 -20.46
N ILE A 34 -14.67 -17.80 -21.38
CA ILE A 34 -14.55 -16.45 -21.97
C ILE A 34 -15.84 -16.07 -22.69
N ARG A 35 -16.36 -16.93 -23.56
CA ARG A 35 -17.61 -16.68 -24.30
C ARG A 35 -18.79 -16.41 -23.36
N LYS A 36 -18.93 -17.25 -22.32
CA LYS A 36 -20.00 -17.10 -21.32
C LYS A 36 -19.87 -15.77 -20.57
N ASN A 37 -18.68 -15.44 -20.08
CA ASN A 37 -18.44 -14.21 -19.32
C ASN A 37 -18.65 -12.97 -20.19
N LEU A 38 -18.11 -12.95 -21.40
CA LEU A 38 -18.23 -11.81 -22.31
C LEU A 38 -19.65 -11.62 -22.83
N ALA A 39 -20.46 -12.67 -22.97
CA ALA A 39 -21.89 -12.50 -23.26
C ALA A 39 -22.60 -11.64 -22.18
N GLU A 40 -22.29 -11.87 -20.91
CA GLU A 40 -22.81 -11.06 -19.81
C GLU A 40 -22.20 -9.65 -19.81
N LYS A 41 -20.87 -9.53 -19.92
CA LYS A 41 -20.18 -8.23 -19.91
C LYS A 41 -20.58 -7.34 -21.09
N ASN A 42 -20.75 -7.90 -22.28
CA ASN A 42 -21.20 -7.17 -23.46
C ASN A 42 -22.64 -6.67 -23.33
N ASN A 43 -23.52 -7.43 -22.66
CA ASN A 43 -24.86 -6.93 -22.31
C ASN A 43 -24.79 -5.73 -21.36
N ILE A 44 -23.91 -5.79 -20.35
CA ILE A 44 -23.70 -4.68 -19.40
C ILE A 44 -23.12 -3.45 -20.12
N LEU A 45 -22.07 -3.64 -20.92
CA LEU A 45 -21.42 -2.56 -21.67
C LEU A 45 -22.41 -1.84 -22.60
N GLU A 46 -23.14 -2.59 -23.41
CA GLU A 46 -24.08 -2.02 -24.38
C GLU A 46 -25.30 -1.40 -23.69
N LYS A 47 -25.98 -2.13 -22.80
CA LYS A 47 -27.31 -1.73 -22.30
C LYS A 47 -27.28 -0.79 -21.10
N ILE A 48 -26.19 -0.80 -20.32
CA ILE A 48 -26.08 0.02 -19.10
C ILE A 48 -25.13 1.18 -19.31
N TYR A 49 -24.01 0.96 -20.02
CA TYR A 49 -22.95 1.96 -20.17
C TYR A 49 -22.88 2.59 -21.56
N ASP A 50 -23.77 2.23 -22.50
CA ASP A 50 -23.76 2.71 -23.89
C ASP A 50 -22.37 2.58 -24.55
N HIS A 51 -21.70 1.46 -24.27
CA HIS A 51 -20.36 1.16 -24.74
C HIS A 51 -20.37 0.01 -25.75
N ALA A 52 -19.51 0.12 -26.77
CA ALA A 52 -19.34 -0.94 -27.75
C ALA A 52 -19.01 -2.30 -27.11
N LYS A 53 -19.51 -3.37 -27.72
CA LYS A 53 -19.21 -4.74 -27.32
C LYS A 53 -17.73 -5.04 -27.55
N LEU A 54 -17.17 -5.85 -26.66
CA LEU A 54 -15.85 -6.44 -26.84
C LEU A 54 -15.94 -7.59 -27.86
N ASP A 55 -14.92 -7.69 -28.71
CA ASP A 55 -14.75 -8.83 -29.59
C ASP A 55 -14.29 -10.05 -28.77
N VAL A 56 -15.09 -11.10 -28.85
CA VAL A 56 -14.92 -12.30 -28.04
C VAL A 56 -13.78 -13.16 -28.56
N ASP A 57 -13.64 -13.27 -29.88
CA ASP A 57 -12.60 -14.10 -30.49
C ASP A 57 -11.24 -13.39 -30.41
N GLU A 58 -11.20 -12.05 -30.52
CA GLU A 58 -9.99 -11.26 -30.26
C GLU A 58 -9.44 -11.50 -28.83
N ILE A 59 -10.30 -11.43 -27.81
CA ILE A 59 -9.89 -11.66 -26.41
C ILE A 59 -9.43 -13.10 -26.20
N ILE A 60 -10.06 -14.08 -26.86
CA ILE A 60 -9.60 -15.47 -26.81
C ILE A 60 -8.19 -15.58 -27.39
N ASP A 61 -7.95 -14.99 -28.56
CA ASP A 61 -6.66 -15.05 -29.24
C ASP A 61 -5.56 -14.35 -28.42
N GLU A 62 -5.86 -13.21 -27.81
CA GLU A 62 -4.96 -12.54 -26.86
C GLU A 62 -4.62 -13.43 -25.65
N CYS A 63 -5.62 -14.09 -25.05
CA CYS A 63 -5.39 -14.99 -23.92
C CYS A 63 -4.51 -16.18 -24.31
N LEU A 64 -4.72 -16.77 -25.48
CA LEU A 64 -3.93 -17.90 -25.97
C LEU A 64 -2.50 -17.48 -26.35
N ALA A 65 -2.32 -16.29 -26.90
CA ALA A 65 -1.00 -15.73 -27.17
C ALA A 65 -0.24 -15.42 -25.86
N PHE A 66 -0.96 -15.01 -24.81
CA PHE A 66 -0.38 -14.81 -23.48
C PHE A 66 0.03 -16.12 -22.81
N ASP A 67 -0.83 -17.15 -22.85
CA ASP A 67 -0.54 -18.51 -22.37
C ASP A 67 0.82 -19.02 -22.89
N ALA A 68 1.03 -18.94 -24.21
CA ALA A 68 2.27 -19.37 -24.84
C ALA A 68 3.54 -18.69 -24.29
N LYS A 69 3.43 -17.47 -23.73
CA LYS A 69 4.57 -16.75 -23.15
C LYS A 69 4.83 -17.15 -21.70
N ILE A 70 3.80 -17.56 -20.96
CA ILE A 70 3.89 -17.78 -19.52
C ILE A 70 3.88 -19.25 -19.11
N ASP A 71 3.49 -20.17 -19.99
CA ASP A 71 3.28 -21.59 -19.72
C ASP A 71 4.40 -22.23 -18.89
N LYS A 72 5.67 -22.00 -19.27
CA LYS A 72 6.86 -22.53 -18.56
C LYS A 72 7.04 -22.04 -17.11
N TYR A 73 6.32 -21.01 -16.70
CA TYR A 73 6.36 -20.46 -15.33
C TYR A 73 5.17 -20.90 -14.48
N ILE A 74 4.16 -21.54 -15.07
CA ILE A 74 2.98 -22.00 -14.35
C ILE A 74 3.39 -23.18 -13.46
N THR A 75 3.08 -23.06 -12.17
CA THR A 75 3.35 -24.11 -11.18
C THR A 75 2.38 -23.99 -10.02
N ASP A 76 2.33 -25.02 -9.17
CA ASP A 76 1.68 -24.92 -7.86
C ASP A 76 2.56 -24.08 -6.93
N THR A 77 2.24 -22.79 -6.84
CA THR A 77 2.99 -21.85 -6.01
C THR A 77 2.84 -22.13 -4.52
N ALA A 78 1.72 -22.73 -4.08
CA ALA A 78 1.52 -23.04 -2.67
C ALA A 78 2.43 -24.20 -2.24
N GLU A 79 2.49 -25.26 -3.04
CA GLU A 79 3.42 -26.37 -2.82
C GLU A 79 4.88 -25.90 -2.89
N TYR A 80 5.22 -25.13 -3.92
CA TYR A 80 6.58 -24.59 -4.10
C TYR A 80 7.06 -23.79 -2.88
N LEU A 81 6.22 -22.90 -2.34
CA LEU A 81 6.58 -22.07 -1.19
C LEU A 81 6.66 -22.90 0.09
N ASN A 82 5.73 -23.84 0.32
CA ASN A 82 5.74 -24.68 1.50
C ASN A 82 6.93 -25.67 1.50
N ASP A 83 7.33 -26.20 0.34
CA ASP A 83 8.56 -27.01 0.18
C ASP A 83 9.83 -26.17 0.44
N ALA A 84 9.87 -24.94 -0.06
CA ALA A 84 10.98 -24.03 0.23
C ALA A 84 11.12 -23.77 1.74
N ILE A 85 10.00 -23.52 2.42
CA ILE A 85 9.96 -23.31 3.88
C ILE A 85 10.36 -24.58 4.64
N SER A 86 9.89 -25.76 4.23
CA SER A 86 10.24 -27.04 4.88
C SER A 86 11.74 -27.35 4.79
N LYS A 87 12.39 -26.87 3.71
CA LYS A 87 13.84 -26.94 3.49
C LYS A 87 14.62 -25.77 4.12
N ASN A 88 14.00 -25.02 5.04
CA ASN A 88 14.60 -23.87 5.74
C ASN A 88 15.12 -22.76 4.82
N LYS A 89 14.55 -22.58 3.62
CA LYS A 89 14.88 -21.45 2.75
C LYS A 89 14.21 -20.17 3.26
N SER A 90 14.89 -19.04 3.09
CA SER A 90 14.31 -17.73 3.35
C SER A 90 13.33 -17.35 2.24
N VAL A 91 12.14 -16.91 2.63
CA VAL A 91 11.09 -16.40 1.73
C VAL A 91 10.77 -14.96 2.14
N LEU A 92 10.81 -14.04 1.18
CA LEU A 92 10.36 -12.66 1.35
C LEU A 92 9.06 -12.47 0.58
N LEU A 93 8.01 -12.03 1.27
CA LEU A 93 6.73 -11.71 0.66
C LEU A 93 6.65 -10.20 0.49
N GLU A 94 6.61 -9.74 -0.76
CA GLU A 94 6.49 -8.32 -1.10
C GLU A 94 5.02 -7.91 -1.11
N GLY A 95 4.66 -6.97 -0.24
CA GLY A 95 3.30 -6.46 -0.12
C GLY A 95 2.98 -5.36 -1.14
N ALA A 96 1.74 -5.36 -1.61
CA ALA A 96 1.11 -4.21 -2.27
C ALA A 96 -0.37 -4.17 -1.88
N GLN A 97 -1.01 -3.02 -1.69
CA GLN A 97 -0.52 -1.66 -1.54
C GLN A 97 -0.13 -1.39 -0.06
N GLY A 98 -0.79 -0.46 0.62
CA GLY A 98 -0.60 -0.19 2.05
C GLY A 98 -1.85 -0.53 2.87
N ALA A 99 -1.69 -0.70 4.19
CA ALA A 99 -2.73 -1.12 5.11
C ALA A 99 -4.04 -0.30 5.03
N LEU A 100 -3.95 1.01 4.82
CA LEU A 100 -5.14 1.88 4.77
C LEU A 100 -5.89 1.84 3.42
N LEU A 101 -5.36 1.06 2.47
CA LEU A 101 -6.04 0.68 1.23
C LEU A 101 -6.59 -0.74 1.29
N ASP A 102 -6.49 -1.44 2.42
CA ASP A 102 -7.10 -2.75 2.61
C ASP A 102 -8.63 -2.68 2.48
N VAL A 103 -9.23 -3.69 1.84
CA VAL A 103 -10.68 -3.70 1.58
C VAL A 103 -11.51 -3.77 2.87
N ASP A 104 -10.98 -4.39 3.93
CA ASP A 104 -11.65 -4.58 5.21
C ASP A 104 -11.17 -3.56 6.26
N HIS A 105 -9.87 -3.29 6.29
CA HIS A 105 -9.22 -2.50 7.34
C HIS A 105 -8.80 -1.09 6.89
N GLY A 106 -9.04 -0.75 5.63
CA GLY A 106 -8.70 0.54 5.07
C GLY A 106 -9.81 1.58 5.22
N THR A 107 -9.61 2.70 4.54
CA THR A 107 -10.57 3.83 4.48
C THR A 107 -11.73 3.55 3.51
N TYR A 108 -12.49 2.48 3.74
CA TYR A 108 -13.58 2.05 2.86
C TYR A 108 -14.61 3.18 2.63
N PRO A 109 -15.07 3.43 1.39
CA PRO A 109 -14.86 2.64 0.16
C PRO A 109 -13.62 3.05 -0.66
N TYR A 110 -12.78 3.96 -0.17
CA TYR A 110 -11.63 4.50 -0.90
C TYR A 110 -10.38 3.61 -0.75
N VAL A 111 -10.53 2.34 -1.12
CA VAL A 111 -9.58 1.25 -0.89
C VAL A 111 -9.29 0.49 -2.18
N THR A 112 -8.34 -0.44 -2.14
CA THR A 112 -8.21 -1.47 -3.16
C THR A 112 -9.22 -2.59 -2.90
N SER A 113 -9.34 -3.54 -3.83
CA SER A 113 -10.27 -4.69 -3.71
C SER A 113 -9.60 -5.95 -3.16
N SER A 114 -8.44 -5.79 -2.51
CA SER A 114 -7.62 -6.88 -1.96
C SER A 114 -7.20 -6.57 -0.52
N ASN A 115 -6.43 -7.47 0.08
CA ASN A 115 -5.91 -7.32 1.44
C ASN A 115 -4.38 -7.11 1.43
N PRO A 116 -3.87 -5.86 1.46
CA PRO A 116 -2.46 -5.55 1.64
C PRO A 116 -1.93 -5.81 3.05
N THR A 117 -2.81 -6.15 4.00
CA THR A 117 -2.42 -6.52 5.36
C THR A 117 -1.64 -7.84 5.38
N SER A 118 -0.89 -8.10 6.46
CA SER A 118 -0.06 -9.31 6.60
C SER A 118 -0.86 -10.61 6.52
N GLY A 119 -2.14 -10.61 6.90
CA GLY A 119 -3.05 -11.74 6.67
C GLY A 119 -3.29 -12.06 5.19
N GLY A 120 -3.24 -11.05 4.33
CA GLY A 120 -3.30 -11.21 2.87
C GLY A 120 -2.15 -12.04 2.30
N ALA A 121 -0.99 -12.03 2.97
CA ALA A 121 0.14 -12.86 2.59
C ALA A 121 -0.19 -14.36 2.70
N CYS A 122 -0.94 -14.76 3.74
CA CYS A 122 -1.35 -16.16 3.93
C CYS A 122 -2.36 -16.58 2.86
N THR A 123 -3.43 -15.80 2.70
CA THR A 123 -4.52 -16.11 1.76
C THR A 123 -4.09 -16.00 0.29
N GLY A 124 -3.09 -15.18 -0.02
CA GLY A 124 -2.55 -14.99 -1.36
C GLY A 124 -1.50 -16.00 -1.80
N THR A 125 -0.82 -16.68 -0.85
CA THR A 125 0.31 -17.57 -1.16
C THR A 125 0.12 -19.02 -0.74
N GLY A 126 -0.82 -19.30 0.17
CA GLY A 126 -0.96 -20.64 0.76
C GLY A 126 0.05 -20.95 1.86
N ILE A 127 0.83 -19.97 2.31
CA ILE A 127 1.68 -20.09 3.50
C ILE A 127 0.79 -20.00 4.76
N PRO A 128 0.88 -20.95 5.71
CA PRO A 128 0.05 -20.91 6.91
C PRO A 128 0.48 -19.76 7.84
N PRO A 129 -0.45 -19.13 8.57
CA PRO A 129 -0.13 -18.01 9.47
C PRO A 129 0.95 -18.33 10.50
N THR A 130 1.07 -19.59 10.94
CA THR A 130 2.08 -20.05 11.89
C THR A 130 3.51 -20.10 11.33
N LYS A 131 3.69 -19.83 10.03
CA LYS A 131 5.00 -19.78 9.36
C LYS A 131 5.45 -18.37 8.99
N ILE A 132 4.66 -17.34 9.31
CA ILE A 132 5.09 -15.95 9.16
C ILE A 132 5.91 -15.56 10.40
N ASN A 133 7.22 -15.38 10.23
CA ASN A 133 8.13 -15.11 11.35
C ASN A 133 8.23 -13.62 11.72
N ASN A 134 8.18 -12.73 10.73
CA ASN A 134 8.38 -11.29 10.92
C ASN A 134 7.53 -10.50 9.92
N VAL A 135 7.03 -9.33 10.36
CA VAL A 135 6.39 -8.34 9.50
C VAL A 135 7.11 -7.01 9.65
N ILE A 136 7.66 -6.50 8.55
CA ILE A 136 8.37 -5.21 8.52
C ILE A 136 7.44 -4.14 7.97
N GLY A 137 7.19 -3.09 8.75
CA GLY A 137 6.40 -1.93 8.31
C GLY A 137 7.25 -0.97 7.49
N ILE A 138 6.88 -0.71 6.23
CA ILE A 138 7.52 0.34 5.43
C ILE A 138 6.72 1.62 5.62
N VAL A 139 7.31 2.61 6.31
CA VAL A 139 6.63 3.84 6.71
C VAL A 139 7.42 5.02 6.15
N LYS A 140 6.73 5.94 5.48
CA LYS A 140 7.35 7.18 5.03
C LYS A 140 7.38 8.18 6.18
N ALA A 141 8.41 9.03 6.23
CA ALA A 141 8.55 10.07 7.25
C ALA A 141 7.41 11.11 7.22
N TYR A 142 6.57 11.12 6.20
CA TYR A 142 5.35 11.91 6.07
C TYR A 142 4.30 11.10 5.32
N THR A 143 3.05 11.54 5.29
CA THR A 143 1.96 10.77 4.68
C THR A 143 1.66 11.25 3.27
N THR A 144 1.28 10.31 2.40
CA THR A 144 0.87 10.63 1.03
C THR A 144 -0.29 9.76 0.59
N ARG A 145 -1.20 10.30 -0.21
CA ARG A 145 -2.34 9.56 -0.75
C ARG A 145 -2.49 9.79 -2.26
N VAL A 146 -2.69 8.70 -3.00
CA VAL A 146 -3.13 8.73 -4.40
C VAL A 146 -4.64 8.53 -4.44
N GLY A 147 -5.35 9.43 -5.12
CA GLY A 147 -6.79 9.33 -5.29
C GLY A 147 -7.61 9.92 -4.14
N LEU A 148 -8.91 9.64 -4.18
CA LEU A 148 -9.89 10.18 -3.25
C LEU A 148 -9.85 9.48 -1.89
N GLY A 149 -10.62 10.04 -0.95
CA GLY A 149 -10.86 9.50 0.38
C GLY A 149 -10.29 10.36 1.50
N PRO A 150 -10.68 10.10 2.75
CA PRO A 150 -10.27 10.89 3.90
C PRO A 150 -8.74 10.92 4.04
N PHE A 151 -8.23 12.08 4.41
CA PHE A 151 -6.82 12.27 4.70
C PHE A 151 -6.67 13.34 5.80
N PRO A 152 -6.83 12.94 7.07
CA PRO A 152 -6.89 13.89 8.19
C PRO A 152 -5.70 14.84 8.28
N THR A 153 -4.50 14.37 7.91
CA THR A 153 -3.27 15.15 8.00
C THR A 153 -2.86 15.84 6.70
N GLU A 154 -3.75 15.90 5.71
CA GLU A 154 -3.48 16.55 4.43
C GLU A 154 -3.15 18.04 4.61
N LEU A 155 -2.15 18.50 3.87
CA LEU A 155 -1.73 19.88 3.82
C LEU A 155 -2.20 20.54 2.53
N PHE A 156 -2.87 21.68 2.67
CA PHE A 156 -3.38 22.50 1.57
C PHE A 156 -2.57 23.79 1.38
N ASP A 157 -1.49 23.95 2.14
CA ASP A 157 -0.61 25.11 2.18
C ASP A 157 0.71 24.86 1.41
N GLU A 158 1.66 25.78 1.57
CA GLU A 158 2.98 25.72 0.93
C GLU A 158 3.80 24.51 1.39
N ASP A 159 3.62 24.06 2.64
CA ASP A 159 4.33 22.89 3.17
C ASP A 159 3.88 21.61 2.45
N GLY A 160 2.58 21.47 2.18
CA GLY A 160 2.05 20.37 1.36
C GLY A 160 2.64 20.34 -0.05
N GLN A 161 2.75 21.50 -0.69
CA GLN A 161 3.35 21.64 -2.02
C GLN A 161 4.86 21.31 -1.99
N LYS A 162 5.56 21.78 -0.96
CA LYS A 162 6.99 21.57 -0.74
C LYS A 162 7.30 20.10 -0.51
N LEU A 163 6.53 19.39 0.33
CA LEU A 163 6.60 17.93 0.50
C LEU A 163 6.44 17.21 -0.84
N GLY A 164 5.41 17.59 -1.61
CA GLY A 164 5.12 16.97 -2.90
C GLY A 164 6.25 17.14 -3.92
N LYS A 165 6.84 18.34 -3.99
CA LYS A 165 7.94 18.67 -4.90
C LYS A 165 9.24 17.97 -4.54
N ILE A 166 9.71 18.11 -3.30
CA ILE A 166 10.98 17.53 -2.83
C ILE A 166 10.89 16.00 -2.82
N GLY A 167 9.76 15.47 -2.34
CA GLY A 167 9.51 14.04 -2.32
C GLY A 167 9.30 13.39 -3.67
N ALA A 168 9.24 14.15 -4.77
CA ALA A 168 8.87 13.66 -6.10
C ALA A 168 7.57 12.82 -6.07
N GLU A 169 6.54 13.31 -5.37
CA GLU A 169 5.32 12.57 -5.08
C GLU A 169 4.33 12.60 -6.25
N PHE A 170 4.68 11.85 -7.30
CA PHE A 170 3.87 11.65 -8.49
C PHE A 170 3.52 10.17 -8.68
N GLY A 171 2.36 9.89 -9.27
CA GLY A 171 1.95 8.54 -9.63
C GLY A 171 2.83 7.98 -10.75
N ALA A 172 3.55 6.89 -10.50
CA ALA A 172 4.49 6.30 -11.48
C ALA A 172 3.83 5.88 -12.81
N THR A 173 2.53 5.59 -12.81
CA THR A 173 1.78 5.24 -14.02
C THR A 173 0.98 6.41 -14.59
N THR A 174 0.35 7.20 -13.72
CA THR A 174 -0.65 8.20 -14.14
C THR A 174 -0.08 9.60 -14.24
N GLY A 175 1.11 9.85 -13.71
CA GLY A 175 1.69 11.19 -13.55
C GLY A 175 0.96 12.09 -12.56
N ARG A 176 -0.14 11.63 -11.94
CA ARG A 176 -0.95 12.45 -11.04
C ARG A 176 -0.17 12.79 -9.77
N ALA A 177 -0.17 14.07 -9.39
CA ALA A 177 0.36 14.52 -8.11
C ALA A 177 -0.35 13.79 -6.96
N ARG A 178 0.41 13.39 -5.95
CA ARG A 178 -0.13 12.81 -4.72
C ARG A 178 -0.46 13.92 -3.74
N ARG A 179 -1.53 13.70 -2.98
CA ARG A 179 -1.84 14.51 -1.80
C ARG A 179 -0.78 14.24 -0.75
N CYS A 180 -0.28 15.28 -0.10
CA CYS A 180 0.78 15.19 0.90
C CYS A 180 0.29 15.72 2.24
N GLY A 181 0.82 15.17 3.33
CA GLY A 181 0.42 15.51 4.68
C GLY A 181 1.49 15.14 5.69
N TRP A 182 1.35 15.71 6.90
CA TRP A 182 2.25 15.39 8.01
C TRP A 182 2.16 13.92 8.43
N PHE A 183 3.18 13.44 9.15
CA PHE A 183 3.19 12.06 9.66
C PHE A 183 2.00 11.82 10.60
N ASP A 184 1.37 10.66 10.48
CA ASP A 184 0.23 10.28 11.29
C ASP A 184 0.54 9.05 12.15
N ALA A 185 1.01 9.30 13.38
CA ALA A 185 1.38 8.24 14.30
C ALA A 185 0.15 7.44 14.77
N PHE A 186 -1.03 8.07 14.81
CA PHE A 186 -2.26 7.39 15.22
C PHE A 186 -2.71 6.36 14.18
N LEU A 187 -2.66 6.73 12.90
CA LEU A 187 -2.89 5.85 11.75
C LEU A 187 -1.83 4.73 11.66
N VAL A 188 -0.56 5.08 11.86
CA VAL A 188 0.54 4.10 11.77
C VAL A 188 0.48 3.11 12.95
N ASN A 189 0.13 3.54 14.16
CA ASN A 189 -0.11 2.65 15.30
C ASN A 189 -1.27 1.68 15.03
N TYR A 190 -2.36 2.15 14.42
CA TYR A 190 -3.44 1.29 13.96
C TYR A 190 -2.94 0.24 12.95
N SER A 191 -2.19 0.69 11.93
CA SER A 191 -1.58 -0.21 10.93
C SER A 191 -0.65 -1.24 11.56
N ARG A 192 0.11 -0.83 12.59
CA ARG A 192 0.99 -1.71 13.35
C ARG A 192 0.22 -2.83 14.02
N LYS A 193 -0.86 -2.49 14.74
CA LYS A 193 -1.70 -3.45 15.46
C LYS A 193 -2.33 -4.50 14.55
N ILE A 194 -2.92 -4.09 13.43
CA ILE A 194 -3.61 -5.03 12.52
C ILE A 194 -2.64 -5.95 11.77
N ASN A 195 -1.38 -5.53 11.60
CA ASN A 195 -0.38 -6.31 10.86
C ASN A 195 0.58 -7.09 11.75
N GLY A 196 0.62 -6.82 13.05
CA GLY A 196 1.64 -7.38 13.95
C GLY A 196 3.04 -6.84 13.63
N ILE A 197 3.17 -5.55 13.32
CA ILE A 197 4.46 -4.94 13.00
C ILE A 197 5.22 -4.65 14.30
N ASP A 198 6.39 -5.26 14.47
CA ASP A 198 7.30 -4.93 15.57
C ASP A 198 8.51 -4.12 15.11
N ARG A 199 8.83 -4.15 13.81
CA ARG A 199 9.96 -3.48 13.21
C ARG A 199 9.55 -2.67 11.99
N ALA A 200 10.08 -1.47 11.84
CA ALA A 200 9.77 -0.58 10.73
C ALA A 200 11.02 -0.08 10.00
N VAL A 201 10.83 0.25 8.72
CA VAL A 201 11.75 1.04 7.91
C VAL A 201 11.14 2.42 7.73
N ILE A 202 11.86 3.45 8.16
CA ILE A 202 11.47 4.84 7.89
C ILE A 202 12.09 5.25 6.56
N THR A 203 11.29 5.77 5.64
CA THR A 203 11.75 6.17 4.30
C THR A 203 11.52 7.64 4.05
N LYS A 204 12.33 8.22 3.14
CA LYS A 204 12.26 9.63 2.75
C LYS A 204 12.43 10.60 3.91
N LEU A 205 13.31 10.28 4.86
CA LEU A 205 13.60 11.19 5.97
C LEU A 205 14.25 12.49 5.47
N ASP A 206 15.05 12.40 4.41
CA ASP A 206 15.72 13.52 3.71
C ASP A 206 14.77 14.65 3.33
N VAL A 207 13.54 14.31 2.92
CA VAL A 207 12.52 15.30 2.53
C VAL A 207 12.19 16.26 3.68
N LEU A 208 12.18 15.77 4.93
CA LEU A 208 11.89 16.59 6.09
C LEU A 208 13.04 17.54 6.47
N GLY A 209 14.24 17.34 5.93
CA GLY A 209 15.40 18.19 6.18
C GLY A 209 15.33 19.59 5.58
N HIS A 210 14.25 19.92 4.89
CA HIS A 210 14.04 21.24 4.31
C HIS A 210 13.00 22.08 5.08
N PHE A 211 12.58 21.67 6.27
CA PHE A 211 11.54 22.35 7.05
C PHE A 211 12.09 22.96 8.35
N ASP A 212 11.52 24.09 8.76
CA ASP A 212 11.81 24.76 10.05
C ASP A 212 11.03 24.11 11.21
N GLU A 213 9.78 23.73 10.95
CA GLU A 213 8.88 23.05 11.87
C GLU A 213 8.31 21.80 11.18
N ILE A 214 8.26 20.69 11.90
CA ILE A 214 7.66 19.42 11.47
C ILE A 214 6.56 19.08 12.46
N LYS A 215 5.40 18.64 11.98
CA LYS A 215 4.29 18.21 12.84
C LYS A 215 4.07 16.71 12.73
N VAL A 216 3.70 16.09 13.85
CA VAL A 216 3.28 14.70 13.93
C VAL A 216 1.89 14.63 14.52
N CYS A 217 0.94 14.01 13.82
CA CYS A 217 -0.39 13.74 14.36
C CYS A 217 -0.31 12.59 15.37
N ILE A 218 -0.77 12.86 16.59
CA ILE A 218 -0.70 11.96 17.76
C ILE A 218 -2.08 11.45 18.21
N GLY A 219 -3.12 11.82 17.48
CA GLY A 219 -4.49 11.47 17.77
C GLY A 219 -5.47 12.35 17.02
N TYR A 220 -6.75 12.00 17.16
CA TYR A 220 -7.85 12.69 16.53
C TYR A 220 -8.84 13.17 17.58
N GLU A 221 -9.56 14.23 17.28
CA GLU A 221 -10.73 14.67 18.03
C GLU A 221 -11.97 14.82 17.13
N ILE A 222 -13.14 14.61 17.72
CA ILE A 222 -14.44 14.94 17.13
C ILE A 222 -15.22 15.74 18.18
N ASN A 223 -15.70 16.94 17.82
CA ASN A 223 -16.44 17.82 18.73
C ASN A 223 -15.70 18.07 20.07
N GLY A 224 -14.38 18.28 20.01
CA GLY A 224 -13.52 18.52 21.17
C GLY A 224 -13.25 17.28 22.06
N LYS A 225 -13.68 16.08 21.65
CA LYS A 225 -13.42 14.83 22.36
C LYS A 225 -12.37 14.00 21.63
N ARG A 226 -11.26 13.73 22.31
CA ARG A 226 -10.19 12.86 21.80
C ARG A 226 -10.67 11.42 21.61
N LEU A 227 -10.39 10.86 20.44
CA LEU A 227 -10.70 9.47 20.12
C LEU A 227 -9.69 8.51 20.77
N LYS A 228 -10.19 7.35 21.22
CA LYS A 228 -9.37 6.26 21.78
C LYS A 228 -9.04 5.17 20.75
N TYR A 229 -9.65 5.23 19.57
CA TYR A 229 -9.50 4.27 18.48
C TYR A 229 -9.32 5.03 17.16
N PHE A 230 -8.72 4.35 16.18
CA PHE A 230 -8.66 4.85 14.81
C PHE A 230 -10.00 4.59 14.11
N PRO A 231 -10.71 5.62 13.62
CA PRO A 231 -11.98 5.44 12.94
C PRO A 231 -11.77 4.86 11.54
N THR A 232 -12.53 3.83 11.18
CA THR A 232 -12.46 3.19 9.84
C THR A 232 -13.59 3.64 8.91
N SER A 233 -14.62 4.29 9.45
CA SER A 233 -15.69 4.92 8.68
C SER A 233 -15.16 6.16 7.94
N SER A 234 -15.39 6.23 6.63
CA SER A 234 -15.05 7.42 5.86
C SER A 234 -15.75 8.68 6.37
N ALA A 235 -16.99 8.58 6.86
CA ALA A 235 -17.73 9.73 7.38
C ALA A 235 -17.13 10.25 8.69
N GLU A 236 -16.72 9.33 9.57
CA GLU A 236 -16.09 9.69 10.84
C GLU A 236 -14.70 10.29 10.60
N LEU A 237 -13.88 9.66 9.75
CA LEU A 237 -12.56 10.18 9.35
C LEU A 237 -12.63 11.58 8.72
N ASN A 238 -13.68 11.90 7.96
CA ASN A 238 -13.87 13.25 7.41
C ASN A 238 -14.25 14.30 8.46
N SER A 239 -14.69 13.86 9.64
CA SER A 239 -15.13 14.74 10.73
C SER A 239 -14.06 14.92 11.81
N VAL A 240 -12.93 14.21 11.71
CA VAL A 240 -11.86 14.32 12.70
C VAL A 240 -11.04 15.58 12.49
N VAL A 241 -10.60 16.16 13.60
CA VAL A 241 -9.53 17.16 13.60
C VAL A 241 -8.25 16.48 14.12
N PRO A 242 -7.13 16.54 13.38
CA PRO A 242 -5.86 15.99 13.84
C PRO A 242 -5.26 16.81 15.00
N ILE A 243 -4.75 16.11 16.00
CA ILE A 243 -4.02 16.71 17.13
C ILE A 243 -2.52 16.55 16.85
N TYR A 244 -1.80 17.66 16.75
CA TYR A 244 -0.39 17.66 16.40
C TYR A 244 0.53 17.90 17.60
N GLN A 245 1.71 17.29 17.53
CA GLN A 245 2.89 17.69 18.26
C GLN A 245 3.90 18.28 17.28
N SER A 246 4.43 19.46 17.59
CA SER A 246 5.46 20.15 16.80
C SER A 246 6.87 19.73 17.20
N PHE A 247 7.75 19.66 16.21
CA PHE A 247 9.17 19.41 16.32
C PHE A 247 9.91 20.48 15.53
N LYS A 248 11.07 20.88 16.03
CA LYS A 248 11.99 21.71 15.26
C LYS A 248 12.54 20.85 14.10
N GLY A 249 12.54 21.39 12.89
CA GLY A 249 13.21 20.77 11.75
C GLY A 249 14.71 21.09 11.74
N TRP A 250 15.46 20.43 10.85
CA TRP A 250 16.92 20.48 10.86
C TRP A 250 17.56 21.27 9.71
N ASN A 251 16.79 21.76 8.73
CA ASN A 251 17.26 22.62 7.62
C ASN A 251 18.62 22.23 7.02
N SER A 252 18.88 20.93 6.89
CA SER A 252 20.15 20.39 6.42
C SER A 252 19.93 19.16 5.56
N GLU A 253 20.78 19.04 4.54
CA GLU A 253 20.82 17.90 3.64
C GLU A 253 21.41 16.69 4.36
N ILE A 254 20.71 15.55 4.32
CA ILE A 254 21.11 14.32 5.01
C ILE A 254 21.28 13.14 4.06
N SER A 255 21.12 13.33 2.75
CA SER A 255 21.08 12.24 1.78
C SER A 255 22.37 11.46 1.57
N GLU A 256 23.50 11.99 2.03
CA GLU A 256 24.81 11.30 2.00
C GLU A 256 25.19 10.69 3.37
N ILE A 257 24.33 10.82 4.39
CA ILE A 257 24.57 10.23 5.70
C ILE A 257 24.39 8.71 5.64
N THR A 258 25.38 7.99 6.18
CA THR A 258 25.41 6.52 6.20
C THR A 258 25.39 5.92 7.60
N LYS A 259 25.52 6.74 8.65
CA LYS A 259 25.51 6.31 10.05
C LYS A 259 24.49 7.11 10.85
N TYR A 260 23.83 6.44 11.80
CA TYR A 260 22.81 7.08 12.63
C TYR A 260 23.36 8.23 13.49
N ASP A 261 24.56 8.08 14.04
CA ASP A 261 25.15 9.08 14.94
C ASP A 261 25.42 10.42 14.24
N ASP A 262 25.66 10.38 12.93
CA ASP A 262 25.91 11.54 12.08
C ASP A 262 24.63 12.32 11.74
N LEU A 263 23.43 11.78 12.03
CA LEU A 263 22.17 12.50 11.85
C LEU A 263 22.08 13.71 12.79
N PRO A 264 21.44 14.82 12.33
CA PRO A 264 21.10 15.94 13.19
C PRO A 264 20.32 15.50 14.44
N THR A 265 20.51 16.20 15.56
CA THR A 265 19.82 15.90 16.82
C THR A 265 18.30 15.93 16.65
N GLU A 266 17.77 16.94 15.95
CA GLU A 266 16.35 17.09 15.68
C GLU A 266 15.78 15.90 14.87
N ALA A 267 16.55 15.35 13.93
CA ALA A 267 16.15 14.16 13.17
C ALA A 267 16.09 12.90 14.08
N LYS A 268 17.06 12.75 15.00
CA LYS A 268 17.09 11.65 15.98
C LYS A 268 15.95 11.76 16.99
N GLU A 269 15.61 12.97 17.43
CA GLU A 269 14.45 13.24 18.28
C GLU A 269 13.14 12.88 17.58
N TYR A 270 12.99 13.28 16.32
CA TYR A 270 11.84 12.92 15.48
C TYR A 270 11.68 11.39 15.36
N LEU A 271 12.76 10.69 15.01
CA LEU A 271 12.77 9.23 14.86
C LEU A 271 12.42 8.51 16.17
N THR A 272 13.02 8.95 17.28
CA THR A 272 12.77 8.41 18.61
C THR A 272 11.30 8.58 19.00
N PHE A 273 10.73 9.75 18.71
CA PHE A 273 9.34 10.05 18.98
C PHE A 273 8.39 9.16 18.16
N ILE A 274 8.55 9.08 16.84
CA ILE A 274 7.63 8.29 16.00
C ILE A 274 7.73 6.79 16.31
N SER A 275 8.93 6.30 16.65
CA SER A 275 9.17 4.94 17.14
C SER A 275 8.32 4.63 18.38
N SER A 276 8.40 5.51 19.39
CA SER A 276 7.63 5.40 20.62
C SER A 276 6.11 5.52 20.39
N ALA A 277 5.68 6.55 19.64
CA ALA A 277 4.26 6.83 19.40
C ALA A 277 3.57 5.72 18.58
N CYS A 278 4.27 5.14 17.60
CA CYS A 278 3.74 4.04 16.80
C CYS A 278 3.89 2.68 17.49
N GLY A 279 4.84 2.56 18.43
CA GLY A 279 5.10 1.35 19.19
C GLY A 279 5.83 0.28 18.38
N PHE A 280 6.75 0.64 17.51
CA PHE A 280 7.63 -0.30 16.80
C PHE A 280 9.10 0.09 17.01
N GLU A 281 10.01 -0.83 16.73
CA GLU A 281 11.44 -0.54 16.62
C GLU A 281 11.77 -0.08 15.19
N ILE A 282 12.55 0.99 15.02
CA ILE A 282 13.08 1.36 13.70
C ILE A 282 14.31 0.49 13.44
N LYS A 283 14.35 -0.18 12.28
CA LYS A 283 15.49 -1.00 11.85
C LYS A 283 16.31 -0.39 10.75
N TYR A 284 15.65 0.33 9.84
CA TYR A 284 16.32 0.98 8.75
C TYR A 284 15.76 2.38 8.55
N ILE A 285 16.62 3.30 8.13
CA ILE A 285 16.25 4.67 7.77
C ILE A 285 16.78 4.94 6.36
N SER A 286 15.88 5.27 5.43
CA SER A 286 16.27 5.76 4.11
C SER A 286 16.27 7.29 4.10
N VAL A 287 17.43 7.83 3.72
CA VAL A 287 17.70 9.25 3.50
C VAL A 287 17.85 9.57 2.01
N GLY A 288 17.35 8.71 1.13
CA GLY A 288 17.39 8.93 -0.30
C GLY A 288 16.93 7.73 -1.12
N PRO A 289 16.81 7.88 -2.45
CA PRO A 289 16.26 6.84 -3.32
C PRO A 289 17.23 5.69 -3.64
N LYS A 290 18.54 5.86 -3.44
CA LYS A 290 19.53 4.83 -3.76
C LYS A 290 19.60 3.79 -2.64
N ARG A 291 19.92 2.54 -2.99
CA ARG A 291 20.15 1.46 -2.02
C ARG A 291 21.22 1.81 -0.97
N SER A 292 22.28 2.53 -1.37
CA SER A 292 23.35 2.97 -0.48
C SER A 292 22.94 4.06 0.52
N GLN A 293 21.78 4.70 0.32
CA GLN A 293 21.24 5.76 1.19
C GLN A 293 20.28 5.18 2.25
N THR A 294 20.60 3.98 2.73
CA THR A 294 19.87 3.28 3.79
C THR A 294 20.80 3.04 4.96
N ILE A 295 20.45 3.60 6.12
CA ILE A 295 21.14 3.45 7.39
C ILE A 295 20.51 2.26 8.12
N GLU A 296 21.35 1.35 8.63
CA GLU A 296 20.96 0.23 9.49
C GLU A 296 21.16 0.60 10.97
N LEU A 297 20.22 0.21 11.83
CA LEU A 297 20.22 0.46 13.28
C LEU A 297 20.46 -0.79 14.11
#